data_AF-A0A8B7JUC2-F1
#
_entry.id   AF-A0A8B7JUC2-F1
#
_cell.length_a   1.000
_cell.length_b   1.000
_cell.length_c   1.000
_cell.angle_alpha   90.00
_cell.angle_beta   90.00
_cell.angle_gamma   90.00
#
_symmetry.space_group_name_H-M   'P 1'
#
loop_
_entity.id
_entity.type
_entity.pdbx_description
1 polymer ?
#
loop_
_entity_poly.entity_id
_entity_poly.type
_entity_poly.pdbx_seq_one_letter_code
_entity_poly.pdbx_strand_id
1 'polypeptide(L)'
;MEVKENMTLGTTLVTNPKGGFLACGPLYAYKCGRLHYTTGVCSNVSSKFETVEAIAPSVQECKTQLDIVIVLDGSNSIYPWDSVTDFLKSLLKNMDIGPQQTQ
;
A
#
# COMPACT_ATOMS: atom_id res chain seq x y z
N MET A 1 -5.58 3.32 -6.08
CA MET A 1 -5.58 4.35 -7.15
C MET A 1 -4.19 4.97 -7.21
N GLU A 2 -3.64 5.17 -8.40
CA GLU A 2 -2.33 5.83 -8.58
C GLU A 2 -2.43 7.33 -8.27
N VAL A 3 -1.42 7.85 -7.58
CA VAL A 3 -1.25 9.28 -7.28
C VAL A 3 0.09 9.71 -7.86
N LYS A 4 0.04 10.56 -8.89
CA LYS A 4 1.21 10.98 -9.68
C LYS A 4 1.55 12.47 -9.50
N GLU A 5 0.70 13.20 -8.79
CA GLU A 5 0.87 14.62 -8.52
C GLU A 5 2.13 14.84 -7.69
N ASN A 6 3.00 15.76 -8.14
CA ASN A 6 4.27 16.06 -7.49
C ASN A 6 5.15 14.83 -7.22
N MET A 7 5.12 13.80 -8.09
CA MET A 7 5.93 12.59 -7.91
C MET A 7 7.46 12.81 -7.96
N THR A 8 7.90 14.01 -8.35
CA THR A 8 9.31 14.45 -8.45
C THR A 8 10.20 13.49 -9.24
N LEU A 9 9.71 13.03 -10.39
CA LEU A 9 10.50 12.17 -11.29
C LEU A 9 11.80 12.86 -11.71
N GLY A 10 12.92 12.14 -11.57
CA GLY A 10 14.25 12.64 -11.92
C GLY A 10 15.05 13.19 -10.75
N THR A 11 14.56 13.12 -9.51
CA THR A 11 15.39 13.41 -8.32
C THR A 11 16.52 12.40 -8.14
N THR A 12 16.32 11.18 -8.60
CA THR A 12 17.35 10.13 -8.62
C THR A 12 17.57 9.71 -10.06
N LEU A 13 18.82 9.83 -10.52
CA LEU A 13 19.25 9.47 -11.87
C LEU A 13 20.45 8.53 -11.78
N VAL A 14 20.43 7.44 -12.53
CA VAL A 14 21.54 6.48 -12.62
C VAL A 14 21.82 6.19 -14.09
N THR A 15 23.06 6.32 -14.52
CA THR A 15 23.45 6.03 -15.90
C THR A 15 23.41 4.52 -16.17
N ASN A 16 22.97 4.14 -17.37
CA ASN A 16 23.02 2.76 -17.81
C ASN A 16 24.28 2.53 -18.67
N PRO A 17 25.16 1.56 -18.34
CA PRO A 17 26.35 1.27 -19.12
C PRO A 17 26.07 0.90 -20.59
N LYS A 18 24.86 0.41 -20.88
CA LYS A 18 24.41 0.04 -22.24
C LYS A 18 23.80 1.21 -23.03
N GLY A 19 23.81 2.42 -22.46
CA GLY A 19 23.20 3.62 -23.02
C GLY A 19 21.86 3.95 -22.36
N GLY A 20 21.55 5.25 -22.27
CA GLY A 20 20.38 5.74 -21.54
C GLY A 20 20.62 5.89 -20.04
N PHE A 21 19.54 6.03 -19.28
CA PHE A 21 19.58 6.22 -17.83
C PHE A 21 18.28 5.76 -17.16
N LEU A 22 18.37 5.40 -15.88
CA LEU A 22 17.22 5.19 -15.00
C LEU A 22 16.86 6.52 -14.33
N ALA A 23 15.60 6.93 -14.43
CA ALA A 23 15.06 8.09 -13.71
C ALA A 23 14.01 7.65 -12.71
N CYS A 24 14.16 8.02 -11.44
CA CYS A 24 13.20 7.67 -10.40
C CYS A 24 12.58 8.90 -9.75
N GLY A 25 11.31 8.77 -9.35
CA GLY A 25 10.54 9.73 -8.59
C GLY A 25 10.06 9.09 -7.29
N PRO A 26 10.51 9.57 -6.12
CA PRO A 26 10.23 8.93 -4.83
C PRO A 26 8.80 9.16 -4.35
N LEU A 27 8.11 10.20 -4.85
CA LEU A 27 6.78 10.59 -4.35
C LEU A 27 5.62 9.99 -5.13
N TYR A 28 5.91 9.13 -6.11
CA TYR A 28 4.87 8.32 -6.73
C TYR A 28 4.21 7.41 -5.69
N ALA A 29 2.89 7.43 -5.62
CA ALA A 29 2.15 6.80 -4.54
C ALA A 29 0.89 6.10 -5.02
N TYR A 30 0.35 5.27 -4.14
CA TYR A 30 -0.95 4.64 -4.29
C TYR A 30 -1.85 5.02 -3.12
N LYS A 31 -3.09 5.32 -3.42
CA LYS A 31 -4.14 5.47 -2.42
C LYS A 31 -4.94 4.16 -2.32
N CYS A 32 -4.98 3.57 -1.13
CA CYS A 32 -5.85 2.43 -0.80
C CYS A 32 -6.83 2.84 0.31
N GLY A 33 -8.08 3.13 -0.04
CA GLY A 33 -9.05 3.73 0.89
C GLY A 33 -8.54 5.07 1.44
N ARG A 34 -8.36 5.18 2.76
CA ARG A 34 -7.83 6.41 3.40
C ARG A 34 -6.30 6.46 3.46
N LEU A 35 -5.63 5.33 3.19
CA LEU A 35 -4.18 5.20 3.33
C LEU A 35 -3.47 5.65 2.06
N HIS A 36 -2.37 6.39 2.24
CA HIS A 36 -1.44 6.79 1.18
C HIS A 36 -0.14 6.01 1.32
N TYR A 37 0.20 5.24 0.30
CA TYR A 37 1.38 4.41 0.23
C TYR A 37 2.35 4.97 -0.80
N THR A 38 3.44 5.57 -0.33
CA THR A 38 4.51 6.07 -1.20
C THR A 38 5.45 4.93 -1.54
N THR A 39 5.40 4.47 -2.79
CA THR A 39 6.24 3.36 -3.29
C THR A 39 7.41 3.85 -4.11
N GLY A 40 7.29 5.05 -4.68
CA GLY A 40 8.17 5.53 -5.73
C GLY A 40 7.92 4.82 -7.07
N VAL A 41 8.52 5.37 -8.12
CA VAL A 41 8.53 4.78 -9.46
C VAL A 41 9.89 5.07 -10.10
N CYS A 42 10.38 4.12 -10.90
CA CYS A 42 11.59 4.28 -11.71
C CYS A 42 11.25 3.98 -13.17
N SER A 43 11.81 4.73 -14.11
CA SER A 43 11.66 4.45 -15.53
C SER A 43 13.00 4.41 -16.22
N ASN A 44 13.19 3.40 -17.07
CA ASN A 44 14.36 3.29 -17.93
C ASN A 44 14.13 4.16 -19.17
N VAL A 45 15.06 5.08 -19.42
CA VAL A 45 15.02 6.04 -20.52
C VAL A 45 16.15 5.71 -21.49
N SER A 46 15.81 5.56 -22.77
CA SER A 46 16.76 5.22 -23.82
C SER A 46 17.74 6.38 -24.09
N SER A 47 18.81 6.12 -24.84
CA SER A 47 19.73 7.16 -25.31
C SER A 47 19.09 8.22 -26.23
N LYS A 48 17.88 7.93 -26.74
CA LYS A 48 17.05 8.86 -27.52
C LYS A 48 16.03 9.62 -26.66
N PHE A 49 16.12 9.51 -25.33
CA PHE A 49 15.17 10.10 -24.38
C PHE A 49 13.74 9.55 -24.50
N GLU A 50 13.60 8.29 -24.92
CA GLU A 50 12.32 7.60 -24.96
C GLU A 50 12.16 6.72 -23.71
N THR A 51 11.00 6.76 -23.06
CA THR A 51 10.67 5.88 -21.94
C THR A 51 10.46 4.45 -22.45
N VAL A 52 11.28 3.51 -21.99
CA VAL A 52 11.22 2.11 -22.42
C VAL A 52 10.29 1.30 -21.52
N GLU A 53 10.42 1.47 -20.21
CA GLU A 53 9.65 0.73 -19.21
C GLU A 53 9.56 1.54 -17.91
N ALA A 54 8.44 1.42 -17.19
CA ALA A 54 8.25 1.99 -15.87
C ALA A 54 8.05 0.87 -14.85
N ILE A 55 8.80 0.93 -13.75
CA ILE A 55 8.86 -0.06 -12.69
C ILE A 55 8.46 0.64 -11.39
N ALA A 56 7.47 0.07 -10.70
CA ALA A 56 7.08 0.48 -9.37
C ALA A 56 7.36 -0.70 -8.42
N PRO A 57 8.54 -0.76 -7.75
CA PRO A 57 9.07 -1.98 -7.15
C PRO A 57 8.28 -2.52 -5.95
N SER A 58 7.52 -1.65 -5.27
CA SER A 58 6.90 -1.91 -3.97
C SER A 58 5.38 -1.80 -4.01
N VAL A 59 4.77 -1.92 -5.20
CA VAL A 59 3.31 -1.84 -5.34
C VAL A 59 2.67 -3.11 -4.82
N GLN A 60 2.10 -3.00 -3.63
CA GLN A 60 1.19 -4.01 -3.12
C GLN A 60 -0.21 -3.73 -3.68
N GLU A 61 -0.89 -4.75 -4.21
CA GLU A 61 -2.25 -4.60 -4.70
C GLU A 61 -3.17 -4.13 -3.56
N CYS A 62 -3.84 -2.99 -3.75
CA CYS A 62 -4.82 -2.48 -2.80
C CYS A 62 -6.04 -3.42 -2.77
N LYS A 63 -6.14 -4.30 -1.77
CA LYS A 63 -7.39 -5.03 -1.49
C LYS A 63 -8.29 -4.15 -0.61
N THR A 64 -9.46 -3.81 -1.12
CA THR A 64 -10.47 -2.98 -0.41
C THR A 64 -11.54 -3.81 0.27
N GLN A 65 -11.57 -5.12 -0.02
CA GLN A 65 -12.45 -6.08 0.60
C GLN A 65 -11.60 -7.11 1.32
N LEU A 66 -11.88 -7.26 2.61
CA LEU A 66 -11.20 -8.16 3.52
C LEU A 66 -12.26 -8.99 4.24
N ASP A 67 -12.06 -10.31 4.24
CA ASP A 67 -12.85 -11.23 5.04
C ASP A 67 -12.05 -11.55 6.32
N ILE A 68 -12.58 -11.14 7.48
CA ILE A 68 -11.91 -11.29 8.77
C ILE A 68 -12.61 -12.37 9.58
N VAL A 69 -11.87 -13.39 10.01
CA VAL A 69 -12.36 -14.43 10.92
C VAL A 69 -11.63 -14.30 12.24
N ILE A 70 -12.38 -14.11 13.33
CA ILE A 70 -11.84 -14.01 14.69
C ILE A 70 -12.17 -15.31 15.44
N VAL A 71 -11.14 -16.01 15.89
CA VAL A 71 -11.27 -17.20 16.74
C VAL A 71 -10.99 -16.80 18.18
N LEU A 72 -11.94 -17.09 19.06
CA LEU A 72 -11.89 -16.71 20.47
C LEU A 72 -11.79 -17.97 21.33
N ASP A 73 -10.91 -17.93 22.32
CA ASP A 73 -10.96 -18.90 23.42
C ASP A 73 -12.23 -18.63 24.23
N GLY A 74 -12.95 -19.70 24.60
CA GLY A 74 -14.19 -19.68 25.37
C GLY A 74 -14.12 -20.58 26.61
N SER A 75 -12.92 -20.99 27.01
CA SER A 75 -12.70 -21.83 28.19
C SER A 75 -12.98 -21.09 29.51
N ASN A 76 -13.15 -21.83 30.61
CA ASN A 76 -13.40 -21.25 31.93
C ASN A 76 -12.17 -20.55 32.55
N SER A 77 -10.96 -20.77 32.02
CA SER A 77 -9.74 -20.12 32.57
C SER A 77 -9.64 -18.63 32.24
N ILE A 78 -10.44 -18.15 31.29
CA ILE A 78 -10.47 -16.74 30.88
C ILE A 78 -11.76 -16.03 31.34
N TYR A 79 -12.60 -16.70 32.13
CA TYR A 79 -13.77 -16.10 32.74
C TYR A 79 -13.37 -15.08 33.82
N PRO A 80 -14.07 -13.94 33.95
CA PRO A 80 -15.15 -13.45 33.10
C PRO A 80 -14.61 -12.82 31.80
N TRP A 81 -15.27 -13.10 30.66
CA TRP A 81 -14.85 -12.73 29.29
C TRP A 81 -14.91 -11.23 28.97
N ASP A 82 -14.96 -10.35 29.96
CA ASP A 82 -15.14 -8.91 29.79
C ASP A 82 -13.99 -8.31 28.95
N SER A 83 -12.75 -8.67 29.27
CA SER A 83 -11.57 -8.22 28.52
C SER A 83 -11.58 -8.63 27.04
N VAL A 84 -12.03 -9.86 26.75
CA VAL A 84 -12.16 -10.36 25.37
C VAL A 84 -13.24 -9.58 24.64
N THR A 85 -14.37 -9.36 25.31
CA THR A 85 -15.51 -8.62 24.75
C THR A 85 -15.15 -7.15 24.49
N ASP A 86 -14.43 -6.51 25.39
CA ASP A 86 -14.02 -5.11 25.25
C ASP A 86 -12.95 -4.92 24.18
N PHE A 87 -12.03 -5.88 24.04
CA PHE A 87 -11.12 -5.93 22.89
C PHE A 87 -11.89 -5.99 21.57
N LEU A 88 -12.87 -6.89 21.45
CA LEU A 88 -13.68 -7.02 20.24
C LEU A 88 -14.45 -5.74 19.92
N LYS A 89 -15.07 -5.11 20.92
CA LYS A 89 -15.76 -3.82 20.75
C LYS A 89 -14.80 -2.74 20.26
N SER A 90 -13.59 -2.67 20.83
CA SER A 90 -12.57 -1.70 20.43
C SER A 90 -12.09 -1.95 19.01
N LEU A 91 -11.82 -3.21 18.66
CA LEU A 91 -11.41 -3.61 17.31
C LEU A 91 -12.49 -3.26 16.27
N LEU A 92 -13.74 -3.67 16.51
CA LEU A 92 -14.87 -3.45 15.60
C LEU A 92 -15.19 -1.96 15.38
N LYS A 93 -15.03 -1.11 16.41
CA LYS A 93 -15.21 0.35 16.27
C LYS A 93 -14.20 1.00 15.32
N ASN A 94 -13.02 0.41 15.17
CA ASN A 94 -11.95 0.93 14.33
C ASN A 94 -11.97 0.34 12.91
N MET A 95 -12.85 -0.61 12.63
CA MET A 95 -13.02 -1.20 11.30
C MET A 95 -14.19 -0.54 10.57
N ASP A 96 -13.98 -0.23 9.28
CA ASP A 96 -15.02 0.25 8.37
C ASP A 96 -15.65 -0.95 7.67
N ILE A 97 -16.74 -1.48 8.23
CA ILE A 97 -17.42 -2.69 7.72
C ILE A 97 -18.68 -2.28 6.96
N GLY A 98 -18.63 -2.40 5.63
CA GLY A 98 -19.75 -2.13 4.73
C GLY A 98 -19.84 -3.17 3.61
N PRO A 99 -21.00 -3.26 2.91
CA PRO A 99 -21.24 -4.27 1.87
C PRO A 99 -20.30 -4.17 0.65
N GLN A 100 -19.53 -3.09 0.54
CA GLN A 100 -18.59 -2.83 -0.57
C GLN A 100 -17.15 -2.56 -0.08
N GLN A 101 -16.94 -2.46 1.24
CA GLN A 101 -15.68 -1.99 1.81
C GLN A 101 -15.48 -2.60 3.20
N THR A 102 -14.34 -3.27 3.39
CA THR A 102 -13.87 -3.72 4.72
C THR A 102 -12.45 -3.21 4.88
N GLN A 103 -12.24 -2.22 5.75
CA GLN A 103 -10.91 -1.61 5.99
C GLN A 103 -10.61 -1.40 7.47
#